data_AF-A0A556CH39-F1
#
_entry.id   AF-A0A556CH39-F1
#
_cell.length_a   1.000
_cell.length_b   1.000
_cell.length_c   1.000
_cell.angle_alpha   90.00
_cell.angle_beta   90.00
_cell.angle_gamma   90.00
#
_symmetry.space_group_name_H-M   'P 1'
#
loop_
_entity.id
_entity.type
_entity.pdbx_description
1 polymer ?
#
loop_
_entity_poly.entity_id
_entity_poly.type
_entity_poly.pdbx_seq_one_letter_code
_entity_poly.pdbx_strand_id
1 'polypeptide(L)'
;MSADSAMREVVSQAYAQRRDAWESAAVRIKHWLKQQQKGLLKDKDISRLDVDGHRIKDPARTIAKLVEKTADDPELRISSPRDVEDHIRDIVGVKVLCKSPRDQKMMFDSLRDPEQLGAFVLIEQKNYVDPPKPSGYRACHVTLQIPSDQGAPVFAEIQVKTRLQDAWGELTHEDMYKPGAAMKPSELHGEFARAMANMLATVDDMADTLAVELSALTNPDLDTGVPSATDSTIEVKVRATGPKYALAVDGDGRQGLIPAFAVRKLSDSKGTIKVNDFVSVDDRLRVTVEEDSKGLYYIPRELA
;
A
#
# COMPACT_ATOMS: atom_id res chain seq x y z
N MET A 1 6.44 45.23 14.00
CA MET A 1 6.86 43.86 13.66
C MET A 1 6.43 43.58 12.23
N SER A 2 7.28 42.99 11.38
CA SER A 2 6.84 42.55 10.04
C SER A 2 5.85 41.38 10.14
N ALA A 3 5.00 41.17 9.14
CA ALA A 3 4.08 40.03 9.09
C ALA A 3 4.83 38.68 9.26
N ASP A 4 6.01 38.56 8.65
CA ASP A 4 6.94 37.44 8.83
C ASP A 4 7.37 37.22 10.29
N SER A 5 7.64 38.30 11.03
CA SER A 5 8.04 38.21 12.43
C SER A 5 6.88 37.74 13.30
N ALA A 6 5.66 38.22 13.05
CA ALA A 6 4.47 37.82 13.79
C ALA A 6 4.12 36.34 13.53
N MET A 7 4.20 35.88 12.27
CA MET A 7 3.94 34.47 11.93
C MET A 7 4.94 33.52 12.60
N ARG A 8 6.23 33.88 12.61
CA ARG A 8 7.27 33.11 13.30
C ARG A 8 7.00 33.00 14.80
N GLU A 9 6.56 34.07 15.42
CA GLU A 9 6.21 34.08 16.85
C GLU A 9 5.02 33.17 17.15
N VAL A 10 3.93 33.28 16.37
CA VAL A 10 2.74 32.43 16.54
C VAL A 10 3.08 30.96 16.34
N VAL A 11 3.90 30.61 15.33
CA VAL A 11 4.36 29.23 15.13
C VAL A 11 5.24 28.78 16.29
N SER A 12 6.18 29.60 16.75
CA SER A 12 7.02 29.25 17.91
C SER A 12 6.18 28.99 19.16
N GLN A 13 5.15 29.80 19.40
CA GLN A 13 4.22 29.62 20.51
C GLN A 13 3.42 28.32 20.36
N ALA A 14 2.93 27.98 19.16
CA ALA A 14 2.26 26.70 18.90
C ALA A 14 3.15 25.51 19.24
N TYR A 15 4.41 25.52 18.77
CA TYR A 15 5.36 24.44 19.06
C TYR A 15 5.75 24.36 20.53
N ALA A 16 5.80 25.48 21.26
CA ALA A 16 6.06 25.46 22.69
C ALA A 16 4.87 24.91 23.49
N GLN A 17 3.64 25.22 23.09
CA GLN A 17 2.42 24.92 23.84
C GLN A 17 1.83 23.53 23.52
N ARG A 18 1.96 23.07 22.28
CA ARG A 18 1.19 21.93 21.75
C ARG A 18 2.01 20.71 21.40
N ARG A 19 3.34 20.79 21.51
CA ARG A 19 4.24 19.69 21.17
C ARG A 19 3.94 18.41 21.93
N ASP A 20 3.67 18.48 23.24
CA ASP A 20 3.35 17.29 24.04
C ASP A 20 2.04 16.63 23.59
N ALA A 21 1.04 17.43 23.20
CA ALA A 21 -0.21 16.93 22.64
C ALA A 21 0.02 16.28 21.27
N TRP A 22 0.89 16.85 20.43
CA TRP A 22 1.26 16.26 19.13
C TRP A 22 2.01 14.94 19.29
N GLU A 23 2.99 14.87 20.18
CA GLU A 23 3.73 13.64 20.48
C GLU A 23 2.80 12.55 21.03
N SER A 24 1.92 12.90 21.97
CA SER A 24 0.91 12.00 22.52
C SER A 24 -0.03 11.47 21.43
N ALA A 25 -0.56 12.36 20.59
CA ALA A 25 -1.40 11.98 19.45
C ALA A 25 -0.66 11.07 18.47
N ALA A 26 0.63 11.33 18.20
CA ALA A 26 1.46 10.54 17.31
C ALA A 26 1.70 9.11 17.83
N VAL A 27 1.95 8.97 19.14
CA VAL A 27 2.06 7.66 19.79
C VAL A 27 0.73 6.92 19.75
N ARG A 28 -0.38 7.62 20.03
CA ARG A 28 -1.73 7.04 20.01
C ARG A 28 -2.10 6.52 18.62
N ILE A 29 -1.91 7.32 17.58
CA ILE A 29 -2.21 6.91 16.20
C ILE A 29 -1.31 5.76 15.77
N LYS A 30 -0.01 5.79 16.12
CA LYS A 30 0.92 4.69 15.81
C LYS A 30 0.50 3.38 16.46
N HIS A 31 0.07 3.42 17.72
CA HIS A 31 -0.43 2.24 18.41
C HIS A 31 -1.69 1.69 17.74
N TRP A 32 -2.64 2.55 17.41
CA TRP A 32 -3.86 2.16 16.69
C TRP A 32 -3.54 1.59 15.30
N LEU A 33 -2.65 2.20 14.53
CA LEU A 33 -2.21 1.68 13.22
C LEU A 33 -1.60 0.28 13.33
N LYS A 34 -0.82 0.01 14.38
CA LYS A 34 -0.29 -1.34 14.64
C LYS A 34 -1.39 -2.34 15.00
N GLN A 35 -2.48 -1.90 15.64
CA GLN A 35 -3.65 -2.76 15.87
C GLN A 35 -4.39 -3.04 14.55
N GLN A 36 -4.60 -2.02 13.71
CA GLN A 36 -5.18 -2.17 12.37
C GLN A 36 -4.36 -3.13 11.51
N GLN A 37 -3.03 -2.96 11.49
CA GLN A 37 -2.10 -3.87 10.82
C GLN A 37 -2.31 -5.33 11.26
N LYS A 38 -2.37 -5.59 12.58
CA LYS A 38 -2.61 -6.94 13.11
C LYS A 38 -4.00 -7.46 12.73
N GLY A 39 -5.01 -6.61 12.74
CA GLY A 39 -6.39 -6.95 12.37
C GLY A 39 -6.52 -7.35 10.90
N LEU A 40 -5.89 -6.60 10.01
CA LEU A 40 -5.90 -6.83 8.56
C LEU A 40 -5.05 -8.04 8.15
N LEU A 41 -4.04 -8.40 8.95
CA LEU A 41 -3.08 -9.46 8.64
C LEU A 41 -3.18 -10.67 9.58
N LYS A 42 -4.33 -10.90 10.24
CA LYS A 42 -4.51 -11.97 11.26
C LYS A 42 -3.95 -13.34 10.85
N ASP A 43 -4.08 -13.71 9.57
CA ASP A 43 -3.62 -14.99 9.02
C ASP A 43 -2.52 -14.84 7.95
N LYS A 44 -1.91 -13.65 7.88
CA LYS A 44 -0.92 -13.28 6.86
C LYS A 44 0.37 -12.80 7.52
N ASP A 45 1.46 -12.79 6.74
CA ASP A 45 2.74 -12.24 7.18
C ASP A 45 2.58 -10.77 7.60
N ILE A 46 2.70 -10.50 8.91
CA ILE A 46 2.55 -9.17 9.53
C ILE A 46 3.51 -8.14 8.91
N SER A 47 4.65 -8.59 8.38
CA SER A 47 5.65 -7.71 7.75
C SER A 47 5.22 -7.15 6.38
N ARG A 48 4.03 -7.53 5.87
CA ARG A 48 3.40 -6.94 4.67
C ARG A 48 3.08 -5.46 4.82
N LEU A 49 2.84 -5.03 6.04
CA LEU A 49 2.68 -3.62 6.41
C LEU A 49 3.76 -3.30 7.45
N ASP A 50 4.26 -2.09 7.44
CA ASP A 50 5.18 -1.59 8.46
C ASP A 50 4.76 -0.18 8.86
N VAL A 51 4.46 -0.01 10.14
CA VAL A 51 4.10 1.29 10.70
C VAL A 51 5.39 1.93 11.20
N ASP A 52 5.91 2.83 10.38
CA ASP A 52 7.19 3.50 10.58
C ASP A 52 7.17 4.45 11.79
N GLY A 53 8.25 5.18 12.01
CA GLY A 53 8.31 6.34 12.90
C GLY A 53 7.19 7.35 12.66
N HIS A 54 6.91 8.14 13.70
CA HIS A 54 6.16 9.37 13.53
C HIS A 54 7.14 10.53 13.44
N ARG A 55 6.68 11.62 12.83
CA ARG A 55 7.41 12.86 12.70
C ARG A 55 6.55 14.02 13.14
N ILE A 56 7.14 14.91 13.93
CA ILE A 56 6.65 16.27 14.09
C ILE A 56 7.31 17.15 13.02
N LYS A 57 6.51 17.86 12.23
CA LYS A 57 7.01 18.76 11.18
C LYS A 57 7.94 19.81 11.79
N ASP A 58 8.97 20.18 11.06
CA ASP A 58 9.89 21.26 11.45
C ASP A 58 9.21 22.66 11.40
N PRO A 59 9.41 23.54 12.40
CA PRO A 59 8.80 24.86 12.43
C PRO A 59 9.04 25.71 11.17
N ALA A 60 10.24 25.65 10.57
CA ALA A 60 10.54 26.43 9.37
C ALA A 60 9.72 25.94 8.17
N ARG A 61 9.48 24.62 8.07
CA ARG A 61 8.58 24.05 7.04
C ARG A 61 7.11 24.40 7.29
N THR A 62 6.70 24.52 8.55
CA THR A 62 5.35 24.99 8.92
C THR A 62 5.15 26.44 8.51
N ILE A 63 6.13 27.31 8.80
CA ILE A 63 6.12 28.70 8.35
C ILE A 63 6.06 28.78 6.83
N ALA A 64 6.90 28.04 6.10
CA ALA A 64 6.91 28.05 4.64
C ALA A 64 5.54 27.68 4.05
N LYS A 65 4.87 26.64 4.59
CA LYS A 65 3.52 26.25 4.16
C LYS A 65 2.46 27.29 4.52
N LEU A 66 2.57 27.95 5.67
CA LEU A 66 1.63 29.01 6.05
C LEU A 66 1.79 30.24 5.15
N VAL A 67 3.03 30.61 4.81
CA VAL A 67 3.31 31.70 3.85
C VAL A 67 2.67 31.41 2.50
N GLU A 68 2.87 30.20 1.97
CA GLU A 68 2.25 29.75 0.70
C GLU A 68 0.71 29.86 0.78
N LYS A 69 0.09 29.35 1.85
CA LYS A 69 -1.36 29.45 2.05
C LYS A 69 -1.87 30.88 2.16
N THR A 70 -1.17 31.76 2.87
CA THR A 70 -1.58 33.17 2.99
C THR A 70 -1.33 33.98 1.71
N ALA A 71 -0.47 33.49 0.82
CA ALA A 71 -0.30 34.07 -0.51
C ALA A 71 -1.44 33.65 -1.45
N ASP A 72 -1.89 32.39 -1.35
CA ASP A 72 -3.02 31.86 -2.12
C ASP A 72 -4.37 32.40 -1.65
N ASP A 73 -4.50 32.69 -0.36
CA ASP A 73 -5.69 33.27 0.27
C ASP A 73 -5.32 34.50 1.12
N PRO A 74 -5.43 35.73 0.57
CA PRO A 74 -5.10 36.95 1.29
C PRO A 74 -6.01 37.27 2.49
N GLU A 75 -7.17 36.63 2.61
CA GLU A 75 -8.08 36.80 3.75
C GLU A 75 -7.68 35.91 4.94
N LEU A 76 -6.86 34.89 4.69
CA LEU A 76 -6.36 33.99 5.71
C LEU A 76 -5.45 34.72 6.70
N ARG A 77 -5.88 34.76 7.96
CA ARG A 77 -5.10 35.35 9.07
C ARG A 77 -4.70 34.28 10.06
N ILE A 78 -3.39 34.23 10.34
CA ILE A 78 -2.81 33.37 11.37
C ILE A 78 -2.44 34.26 12.55
N SER A 79 -3.22 34.17 13.62
CA SER A 79 -3.14 35.07 14.77
C SER A 79 -3.00 34.35 16.11
N SER A 80 -3.29 33.04 16.14
CA SER A 80 -3.21 32.22 17.35
C SER A 80 -2.45 30.91 17.10
N PRO A 81 -1.86 30.31 18.16
CA PRO A 81 -1.28 28.97 18.09
C PRO A 81 -2.24 27.90 17.52
N ARG A 82 -3.54 28.06 17.75
CA ARG A 82 -4.56 27.14 17.26
C ARG A 82 -4.78 27.27 15.75
N ASP A 83 -4.72 28.49 15.22
CA ASP A 83 -4.84 28.75 13.78
C ASP A 83 -3.77 27.97 13.00
N VAL A 84 -2.58 27.76 13.58
CA VAL A 84 -1.51 26.97 12.96
C VAL A 84 -1.95 25.52 12.74
N GLU A 85 -2.58 24.89 13.73
CA GLU A 85 -3.05 23.50 13.63
C GLU A 85 -4.24 23.36 12.69
N ASP A 86 -5.16 24.32 12.71
CA ASP A 86 -6.36 24.30 11.88
C ASP A 86 -6.01 24.36 10.37
N HIS A 87 -4.92 25.06 10.03
CA HIS A 87 -4.46 25.26 8.64
C HIS A 87 -3.34 24.30 8.22
N ILE A 88 -2.53 23.79 9.14
CA ILE A 88 -1.44 22.83 8.88
C ILE A 88 -1.76 21.50 9.55
N ARG A 89 -2.50 20.66 8.82
CA ARG A 89 -3.01 19.38 9.33
C ARG A 89 -2.00 18.23 9.28
N ASP A 90 -0.82 18.47 8.71
CA ASP A 90 0.30 17.52 8.61
C ASP A 90 1.47 17.90 9.53
N ILE A 91 1.18 18.48 10.71
CA ILE A 91 2.18 18.69 11.76
C ILE A 91 2.59 17.34 12.35
N VAL A 92 1.61 16.49 12.71
CA VAL A 92 1.84 15.10 13.08
C VAL A 92 1.75 14.27 11.81
N GLY A 93 2.87 13.66 11.40
CA GLY A 93 2.94 12.77 10.25
C GLY A 93 3.30 11.35 10.66
N VAL A 94 2.59 10.36 10.14
CA VAL A 94 2.92 8.94 10.28
C VAL A 94 2.95 8.28 8.92
N LYS A 95 3.94 7.44 8.67
CA LYS A 95 4.02 6.64 7.45
C LYS A 95 3.62 5.19 7.72
N VAL A 96 2.92 4.59 6.75
CA VAL A 96 2.68 3.15 6.68
C VAL A 96 3.25 2.64 5.37
N LEU A 97 4.28 1.79 5.46
CA LEU A 97 4.96 1.20 4.32
C LEU A 97 4.38 -0.18 4.01
N CYS A 98 4.00 -0.38 2.76
CA CYS A 98 3.34 -1.58 2.28
C CYS A 98 4.29 -2.36 1.35
N LYS A 99 4.23 -3.70 1.42
CA LYS A 99 4.96 -4.58 0.49
C LYS A 99 4.46 -4.49 -0.95
N SER A 100 3.21 -4.07 -1.15
CA SER A 100 2.54 -4.14 -2.44
C SER A 100 1.43 -3.09 -2.59
N PRO A 101 1.00 -2.77 -3.83
CA PRO A 101 -0.17 -1.93 -4.09
C PRO A 101 -1.47 -2.48 -3.49
N ARG A 102 -1.68 -3.80 -3.50
CA ARG A 102 -2.86 -4.43 -2.85
C ARG A 102 -2.89 -4.16 -1.34
N ASP A 103 -1.73 -4.21 -0.67
CA ASP A 103 -1.61 -3.94 0.77
C ASP A 103 -1.83 -2.45 1.05
N GLN A 104 -1.30 -1.57 0.20
CA GLN A 104 -1.57 -0.13 0.27
C GLN A 104 -3.07 0.16 0.14
N LYS A 105 -3.74 -0.45 -0.85
CA LYS A 105 -5.18 -0.28 -1.04
C LYS A 105 -5.97 -0.78 0.18
N MET A 106 -5.67 -1.99 0.66
CA MET A 106 -6.33 -2.57 1.84
C MET A 106 -6.20 -1.67 3.07
N MET A 107 -4.99 -1.17 3.34
CA MET A 107 -4.75 -0.27 4.47
C MET A 107 -5.48 1.07 4.27
N PHE A 108 -5.40 1.67 3.09
CA PHE A 108 -6.08 2.92 2.78
C PHE A 108 -7.60 2.79 2.95
N ASP A 109 -8.17 1.66 2.52
CA ASP A 109 -9.60 1.37 2.63
C ASP A 109 -10.06 1.24 4.09
N SER A 110 -9.25 0.59 4.93
CA SER A 110 -9.50 0.49 6.38
C SER A 110 -9.42 1.86 7.07
N LEU A 111 -8.50 2.74 6.65
CA LEU A 111 -8.34 4.08 7.23
C LEU A 111 -9.48 5.06 6.89
N ARG A 112 -10.36 4.72 5.95
CA ARG A 112 -11.52 5.53 5.57
C ARG A 112 -12.85 4.89 5.94
N ASP A 113 -12.82 3.71 6.55
CA ASP A 113 -14.01 3.00 7.01
C ASP A 113 -14.43 3.52 8.39
N PRO A 114 -15.60 4.19 8.51
CA PRO A 114 -16.09 4.70 9.78
C PRO A 114 -16.18 3.64 10.89
N GLU A 115 -16.44 2.38 10.52
CA GLU A 115 -16.53 1.27 11.49
C GLU A 115 -15.17 0.91 12.10
N GLN A 116 -14.07 1.18 11.39
CA GLN A 116 -12.70 0.90 11.84
C GLN A 116 -12.06 2.07 12.61
N LEU A 117 -12.52 3.30 12.37
CA LEU A 117 -11.94 4.51 12.95
C LEU A 117 -12.14 4.65 14.46
N GLY A 118 -13.20 4.03 15.01
CA GLY A 118 -13.51 4.10 16.43
C GLY A 118 -13.73 5.54 16.89
N ALA A 119 -12.82 6.08 17.70
CA ALA A 119 -12.90 7.44 18.25
C ALA A 119 -12.26 8.52 17.37
N PHE A 120 -11.70 8.16 16.20
CA PHE A 120 -11.07 9.10 15.29
C PHE A 120 -12.06 9.62 14.25
N VAL A 121 -11.86 10.86 13.80
CA VAL A 121 -12.71 11.48 12.77
C VAL A 121 -11.91 11.64 11.49
N LEU A 122 -12.44 11.13 10.37
CA LEU A 122 -11.87 11.35 9.05
C LEU A 122 -12.09 12.80 8.63
N ILE A 123 -10.99 13.53 8.39
CA ILE A 123 -11.02 14.94 8.00
C ILE A 123 -10.78 15.11 6.50
N GLU A 124 -9.84 14.36 5.95
CA GLU A 124 -9.47 14.45 4.54
C GLU A 124 -8.91 13.12 4.06
N GLN A 125 -9.18 12.79 2.79
CA GLN A 125 -8.55 11.68 2.10
C GLN A 125 -8.11 12.13 0.71
N LYS A 126 -6.89 11.76 0.32
CA LYS A 126 -6.34 12.06 -1.00
C LYS A 126 -5.66 10.82 -1.56
N ASN A 127 -6.13 10.34 -2.71
CA ASN A 127 -5.50 9.24 -3.43
C ASN A 127 -4.64 9.81 -4.56
N TYR A 128 -3.32 9.77 -4.41
CA TYR A 128 -2.37 10.14 -5.47
C TYR A 128 -1.73 8.91 -6.12
N VAL A 129 -2.24 7.70 -5.91
CA VAL A 129 -1.77 6.53 -6.65
C VAL A 129 -2.21 6.64 -8.11
N ASP A 130 -3.48 6.99 -8.31
CA ASP A 130 -4.09 7.19 -9.61
C ASP A 130 -5.20 8.27 -9.55
N PRO A 131 -5.05 9.43 -10.23
CA PRO A 131 -3.86 9.83 -10.99
C PRO A 131 -2.71 10.30 -10.07
N PRO A 132 -1.43 10.06 -10.45
CA PRO A 132 -0.27 10.59 -9.73
C PRO A 132 -0.15 12.11 -9.88
N LYS A 133 0.62 12.75 -8.99
CA LYS A 133 0.96 14.17 -9.16
C LYS A 133 1.80 14.38 -10.44
N PRO A 134 1.87 15.62 -10.99
CA PRO A 134 2.71 15.92 -12.16
C PRO A 134 4.19 15.57 -12.01
N SER A 135 4.70 15.47 -10.77
CA SER A 135 6.05 15.01 -10.46
C SER A 135 6.25 13.48 -10.53
N GLY A 136 5.18 12.71 -10.77
CA GLY A 136 5.17 11.25 -10.65
C GLY A 136 5.00 10.73 -9.22
N TYR A 137 4.88 11.62 -8.22
CA TYR A 137 4.67 11.24 -6.82
C TYR A 137 3.35 10.47 -6.64
N ARG A 138 3.44 9.34 -5.91
CA ARG A 138 2.33 8.45 -5.57
C ARG A 138 2.30 8.16 -4.08
N ALA A 139 1.12 8.28 -3.48
CA ALA A 139 0.82 7.90 -2.10
C ALA A 139 -0.69 8.03 -1.86
N CYS A 140 -1.20 7.33 -0.85
CA CYS A 140 -2.51 7.63 -0.29
C CYS A 140 -2.33 8.43 1.00
N HIS A 141 -3.04 9.55 1.14
CA HIS A 141 -3.00 10.40 2.33
C HIS A 141 -4.35 10.36 3.03
N VAL A 142 -4.35 10.17 4.34
CA VAL A 142 -5.53 10.25 5.20
C VAL A 142 -5.21 11.19 6.35
N THR A 143 -6.01 12.24 6.51
CA THR A 143 -5.93 13.11 7.68
C THR A 143 -7.03 12.72 8.65
N LEU A 144 -6.62 12.34 9.86
CA LEU A 144 -7.53 12.05 10.97
C LEU A 144 -7.43 13.12 12.04
N GLN A 145 -8.54 13.40 12.70
CA GLN A 145 -8.58 14.15 13.94
C GLN A 145 -8.57 13.16 15.11
N ILE A 146 -7.56 13.31 15.97
CA ILE A 146 -7.26 12.46 17.10
C ILE A 146 -7.70 13.17 18.38
N PRO A 147 -8.59 12.58 19.20
CA PRO A 147 -8.97 13.16 20.48
C PRO A 147 -7.74 13.25 21.39
N SER A 148 -7.62 14.39 22.08
CA SER A 148 -6.51 14.69 22.98
C SER A 148 -7.02 14.89 24.40
N ASP A 149 -6.32 14.32 25.37
CA ASP A 149 -6.58 14.54 26.80
C ASP A 149 -5.98 15.88 27.28
N GLN A 150 -5.19 16.53 26.42
CA GLN A 150 -4.49 17.80 26.68
C GLN A 150 -5.18 18.98 25.97
N GLY A 151 -6.52 18.95 25.87
CA GLY A 151 -7.34 20.01 25.31
C GLY A 151 -7.84 19.73 23.90
N ALA A 152 -7.65 20.67 22.97
CA ALA A 152 -8.19 20.55 21.62
C ALA A 152 -7.63 19.31 20.89
N PRO A 153 -8.45 18.65 20.04
CA PRO A 153 -8.00 17.49 19.28
C PRO A 153 -6.87 17.85 18.32
N VAL A 154 -6.08 16.85 17.94
CA VAL A 154 -4.89 17.03 17.10
C VAL A 154 -5.12 16.40 15.73
N PHE A 155 -4.71 17.08 14.67
CA PHE A 155 -4.72 16.49 13.32
C PHE A 155 -3.44 15.68 13.08
N ALA A 156 -3.61 14.48 12.52
CA ALA A 156 -2.52 13.62 12.10
C ALA A 156 -2.71 13.19 10.64
N GLU A 157 -1.68 13.40 9.81
CA GLU A 157 -1.62 12.89 8.45
C GLU A 157 -0.95 11.52 8.43
N ILE A 158 -1.64 10.54 7.87
CA ILE A 158 -1.16 9.19 7.63
C ILE A 158 -0.89 9.05 6.13
N GLN A 159 0.36 8.75 5.79
CA GLN A 159 0.78 8.48 4.42
C GLN A 159 0.96 6.98 4.24
N VAL A 160 0.11 6.37 3.42
CA VAL A 160 0.21 4.95 3.05
C VAL A 160 0.91 4.84 1.70
N LYS A 161 2.05 4.15 1.66
CA LYS A 161 2.91 4.03 0.48
C LYS A 161 3.40 2.60 0.31
N THR A 162 3.73 2.20 -0.91
CA THR A 162 4.62 1.05 -1.12
C THR A 162 6.07 1.43 -0.79
N ARG A 163 6.95 0.43 -0.62
CA ARG A 163 8.38 0.69 -0.41
C ARG A 163 9.03 1.42 -1.58
N LEU A 164 8.64 1.10 -2.82
CA LEU A 164 9.19 1.78 -4.00
C LEU A 164 8.69 3.22 -4.12
N GLN A 165 7.42 3.47 -3.76
CA GLN A 165 6.89 4.84 -3.68
C GLN A 165 7.59 5.68 -2.60
N ASP A 166 7.92 5.11 -1.44
CA ASP A 166 8.65 5.85 -0.40
C ASP A 166 10.11 6.12 -0.81
N ALA A 167 10.80 5.13 -1.38
CA ALA A 167 12.15 5.32 -1.92
C ALA A 167 12.17 6.42 -3.01
N TRP A 168 11.19 6.43 -3.91
CA TRP A 168 11.03 7.51 -4.89
C TRP A 168 10.81 8.88 -4.24
N GLY A 169 9.95 8.92 -3.21
CA GLY A 169 9.68 10.12 -2.45
C GLY A 169 10.92 10.66 -1.73
N GLU A 170 11.79 9.79 -1.22
CA GLU A 170 13.05 10.18 -0.57
C GLU A 170 14.05 10.75 -1.56
N LEU A 171 14.31 10.04 -2.68
CA LEU A 171 15.21 10.50 -3.75
C LEU A 171 14.78 11.86 -4.29
N THR A 172 13.49 12.04 -4.57
CA THR A 172 12.99 13.30 -5.12
C THR A 172 12.89 14.42 -4.09
N HIS A 173 12.53 14.13 -2.84
CA HIS A 173 12.39 15.18 -1.82
C HIS A 173 13.75 15.69 -1.31
N GLU A 174 14.77 14.83 -1.22
CA GLU A 174 16.11 15.26 -0.78
C GLU A 174 16.88 16.02 -1.86
N ASP A 175 16.74 15.64 -3.13
CA ASP A 175 17.51 16.25 -4.22
C ASP A 175 16.81 17.46 -4.84
N MET A 176 15.47 17.46 -4.93
CA MET A 176 14.74 18.54 -5.61
C MET A 176 14.33 19.70 -4.69
N TYR A 177 14.35 19.53 -3.37
CA TYR A 177 13.77 20.48 -2.41
C TYR A 177 14.72 20.88 -1.26
N LYS A 178 16.04 20.92 -1.48
CA LYS A 178 16.96 21.56 -0.52
C LYS A 178 16.66 23.07 -0.42
N PRO A 179 16.26 23.58 0.77
CA PRO A 179 16.01 25.00 0.93
C PRO A 179 17.29 25.80 0.67
N GLY A 180 17.26 26.73 -0.28
CA GLY A 180 18.34 27.71 -0.51
C GLY A 180 19.18 27.53 -1.78
N ALA A 181 19.02 26.44 -2.55
CA ALA A 181 19.67 26.31 -3.86
C ALA A 181 18.63 26.42 -4.97
N ALA A 182 18.66 27.53 -5.70
CA ALA A 182 17.79 27.83 -6.84
C ALA A 182 18.17 26.99 -8.08
N MET A 183 18.09 25.67 -8.00
CA MET A 183 17.94 24.83 -9.18
C MET A 183 16.46 24.47 -9.27
N LYS A 184 15.66 25.35 -9.88
CA LYS A 184 14.31 24.97 -10.27
C LYS A 184 14.43 23.74 -11.18
N PRO A 185 13.67 22.66 -10.93
CA PRO A 185 13.63 21.51 -11.83
C PRO A 185 13.43 22.00 -13.27
N SER A 186 14.33 21.66 -14.20
CA SER A 186 14.03 21.88 -15.62
C SER A 186 12.94 20.90 -16.06
N GLU A 187 12.28 21.18 -17.19
CA GLU A 187 11.27 20.29 -17.76
C GLU A 187 11.81 18.86 -17.94
N LEU A 188 13.06 18.73 -18.38
CA LEU A 188 13.79 17.47 -18.49
C LEU A 188 13.88 16.69 -17.16
N HIS A 189 14.13 17.39 -16.04
CA HIS A 189 14.14 16.74 -14.72
C HIS A 189 12.76 16.20 -14.37
N GLY A 190 11.70 16.95 -14.69
CA GLY A 190 10.32 16.52 -14.47
C GLY A 190 9.93 15.31 -15.32
N GLU A 191 10.42 15.22 -16.55
CA GLU A 191 10.21 14.08 -17.44
C GLU A 191 10.91 12.82 -16.93
N PHE A 192 12.20 12.91 -16.59
CA PHE A 192 12.92 11.78 -16.02
C PHE A 192 12.32 11.33 -14.68
N ALA A 193 11.92 12.30 -13.84
CA ALA A 193 11.23 12.02 -12.60
C ALA A 193 9.94 11.21 -12.83
N ARG A 194 9.09 11.64 -13.76
CA ARG A 194 7.88 10.89 -14.13
C ARG A 194 8.20 9.51 -14.69
N ALA A 195 9.20 9.40 -15.57
CA ALA A 195 9.59 8.13 -16.18
C ALA A 195 10.08 7.13 -15.12
N MET A 196 10.95 7.55 -14.21
CA MET A 196 11.44 6.72 -13.09
C MET A 196 10.29 6.30 -12.17
N ALA A 197 9.40 7.23 -11.81
CA ALA A 197 8.24 6.91 -10.99
C ALA A 197 7.32 5.86 -11.64
N ASN A 198 7.14 5.92 -12.96
CA ASN A 198 6.34 4.95 -13.72
C ASN A 198 7.02 3.57 -13.79
N MET A 199 8.34 3.53 -13.96
CA MET A 199 9.10 2.28 -13.90
C MET A 199 8.98 1.62 -12.52
N LEU A 200 9.09 2.40 -11.44
CA LEU A 200 8.91 1.89 -10.08
C LEU A 200 7.50 1.36 -9.84
N ALA A 201 6.47 2.04 -10.36
CA ALA A 201 5.09 1.54 -10.30
C ALA A 201 4.94 0.19 -11.03
N THR A 202 5.56 0.04 -12.21
CA THR A 202 5.57 -1.23 -12.95
C THR A 202 6.25 -2.34 -12.15
N VAL A 203 7.37 -2.04 -11.47
CA VAL A 203 8.07 -3.01 -10.62
C VAL A 203 7.21 -3.40 -9.41
N ASP A 204 6.49 -2.46 -8.80
CA ASP A 204 5.53 -2.73 -7.71
C ASP A 204 4.45 -3.73 -8.17
N ASP A 205 3.85 -3.51 -9.35
CA ASP A 205 2.80 -4.39 -9.90
C ASP A 205 3.33 -5.80 -10.24
N MET A 206 4.53 -5.88 -10.81
CA MET A 206 5.20 -7.15 -11.09
C MET A 206 5.52 -7.91 -9.79
N ALA A 207 6.05 -7.22 -8.77
CA ALA A 207 6.36 -7.81 -7.48
C ALA A 207 5.09 -8.29 -6.76
N ASP A 208 4.01 -7.53 -6.87
CA ASP A 208 2.71 -7.91 -6.31
C ASP A 208 2.18 -9.19 -6.96
N THR A 209 2.18 -9.24 -8.29
CA THR A 209 1.77 -10.40 -9.09
C THR A 209 2.56 -11.64 -8.68
N LEU A 210 3.88 -11.53 -8.63
CA LEU A 210 4.77 -12.61 -8.20
C LEU A 210 4.45 -13.06 -6.78
N ALA A 211 4.18 -12.13 -5.87
CA ALA A 211 3.82 -12.45 -4.49
C ALA A 211 2.46 -13.13 -4.37
N VAL A 212 1.47 -12.78 -5.20
CA VAL A 212 0.18 -13.49 -5.26
C VAL A 212 0.43 -14.94 -5.69
N GLU A 213 1.17 -15.13 -6.79
CA GLU A 213 1.46 -16.44 -7.34
C GLU A 213 2.23 -17.33 -6.36
N LEU A 214 3.27 -16.80 -5.72
CA LEU A 214 4.02 -17.51 -4.67
C LEU A 214 3.16 -17.84 -3.46
N SER A 215 2.24 -16.95 -3.07
CA SER A 215 1.34 -17.19 -1.93
C SER A 215 0.32 -18.28 -2.25
N ALA A 216 -0.27 -18.26 -3.45
CA ALA A 216 -1.17 -19.32 -3.93
C ALA A 216 -0.48 -20.69 -3.95
N LEU A 217 0.82 -20.73 -4.23
CA LEU A 217 1.63 -21.95 -4.21
C LEU A 217 1.96 -22.43 -2.79
N THR A 218 2.02 -21.54 -1.79
CA THR A 218 2.47 -21.83 -0.42
C THR A 218 1.35 -21.98 0.61
N ASN A 219 0.16 -21.42 0.37
CA ASN A 219 -0.97 -21.46 1.31
C ASN A 219 -2.32 -21.63 0.55
N PRO A 220 -2.88 -22.85 0.44
CA PRO A 220 -4.09 -23.09 -0.36
C PRO A 220 -5.41 -22.64 0.30
N ASP A 221 -5.42 -22.21 1.57
CA ASP A 221 -6.65 -21.89 2.32
C ASP A 221 -6.92 -20.38 2.52
N LEU A 222 -6.22 -19.48 1.82
CA LEU A 222 -6.54 -18.05 1.86
C LEU A 222 -7.47 -17.66 0.70
N ASP A 223 -8.76 -17.76 1.00
CA ASP A 223 -9.94 -17.13 0.38
C ASP A 223 -9.64 -16.28 -0.87
N THR A 224 -9.86 -16.90 -2.03
CA THR A 224 -10.14 -16.19 -3.28
C THR A 224 -11.63 -16.35 -3.52
N GLY A 225 -12.39 -15.29 -3.26
CA GLY A 225 -13.77 -15.20 -3.70
C GLY A 225 -13.82 -15.29 -5.22
N VAL A 226 -14.08 -16.49 -5.74
CA VAL A 226 -14.39 -16.76 -7.15
C VAL A 226 -15.64 -17.65 -7.17
N PRO A 227 -16.62 -17.38 -8.07
CA PRO A 227 -17.88 -18.11 -8.07
C PRO A 227 -17.67 -19.60 -8.35
N SER A 228 -18.35 -20.43 -7.55
CA SER A 228 -18.51 -21.86 -7.78
C SER A 228 -18.93 -22.14 -9.23
N ALA A 229 -18.07 -22.79 -10.01
CA ALA A 229 -18.37 -23.28 -11.35
C ALA A 229 -18.45 -24.81 -11.33
N THR A 230 -19.66 -25.30 -11.59
CA THR A 230 -20.09 -26.63 -12.07
C THR A 230 -19.12 -27.82 -11.92
N ASP A 231 -19.58 -28.82 -11.16
CA ASP A 231 -18.94 -30.09 -10.81
C ASP A 231 -18.79 -31.10 -11.98
N SER A 232 -18.64 -30.62 -13.22
CA SER A 232 -18.41 -31.48 -14.39
C SER A 232 -16.91 -31.78 -14.55
N THR A 233 -16.55 -33.06 -14.55
CA THR A 233 -15.17 -33.53 -14.78
C THR A 233 -14.95 -33.95 -16.23
N ILE A 234 -13.76 -33.69 -16.77
CA ILE A 234 -13.33 -34.11 -18.12
C ILE A 234 -12.02 -34.91 -18.04
N GLU A 235 -11.67 -35.64 -19.09
CA GLU A 235 -10.38 -36.33 -19.19
C GLU A 235 -9.38 -35.50 -20.01
N VAL A 236 -8.15 -35.37 -19.51
CA VAL A 236 -7.05 -34.68 -20.19
C VAL A 236 -5.82 -35.57 -20.29
N LYS A 237 -5.02 -35.38 -21.34
CA LYS A 237 -3.75 -36.07 -21.55
C LYS A 237 -2.57 -35.16 -21.28
N VAL A 238 -1.64 -35.59 -20.43
CA VAL A 238 -0.42 -34.85 -20.10
C VAL A 238 0.56 -34.90 -21.28
N ARG A 239 1.02 -33.72 -21.72
CA ARG A 239 1.96 -33.55 -22.84
C ARG A 239 3.38 -33.21 -22.39
N ALA A 240 3.51 -32.50 -21.29
CA ALA A 240 4.80 -32.15 -20.70
C ALA A 240 4.65 -32.05 -19.19
N THR A 241 5.68 -32.42 -18.45
CA THR A 241 5.71 -32.30 -17.00
C THR A 241 6.99 -31.58 -16.57
N GLY A 242 6.89 -30.78 -15.52
CA GLY A 242 8.01 -30.06 -14.93
C GLY A 242 7.88 -29.98 -13.42
N PRO A 243 8.86 -29.39 -12.73
CA PRO A 243 8.83 -29.34 -11.27
C PRO A 243 7.70 -28.48 -10.69
N LYS A 244 7.14 -27.54 -11.46
CA LYS A 244 6.12 -26.59 -10.97
C LYS A 244 4.70 -26.83 -11.51
N TYR A 245 4.57 -27.46 -12.67
CA TYR A 245 3.29 -27.72 -13.33
C TYR A 245 3.48 -28.81 -14.40
N ALA A 246 2.37 -29.39 -14.85
CA ALA A 246 2.30 -30.18 -16.07
C ALA A 246 1.39 -29.50 -17.09
N LEU A 247 1.71 -29.63 -18.37
CA LEU A 247 0.86 -29.19 -19.47
C LEU A 247 0.00 -30.37 -19.90
N ALA A 248 -1.31 -30.19 -19.96
CA ALA A 248 -2.25 -31.19 -20.44
C ALA A 248 -3.16 -30.63 -21.52
N VAL A 249 -3.78 -31.54 -22.27
CA VAL A 249 -4.65 -31.21 -23.39
C VAL A 249 -5.94 -32.02 -23.28
N ASP A 250 -7.09 -31.35 -23.45
CA ASP A 250 -8.40 -32.01 -23.45
C ASP A 250 -8.74 -32.67 -24.80
N GLY A 251 -9.92 -33.31 -24.89
CA GLY A 251 -10.41 -33.95 -26.10
C GLY A 251 -10.66 -32.99 -27.27
N ASP A 252 -10.86 -31.70 -26.97
CA ASP A 252 -11.06 -30.63 -27.96
C ASP A 252 -9.75 -29.98 -28.40
N GLY A 253 -8.62 -30.41 -27.84
CA GLY A 253 -7.29 -29.91 -28.19
C GLY A 253 -6.86 -28.65 -27.43
N ARG A 254 -7.63 -28.19 -26.43
CA ARG A 254 -7.28 -27.02 -25.61
C ARG A 254 -6.18 -27.37 -24.62
N GLN A 255 -5.13 -26.57 -24.61
CA GLN A 255 -4.00 -26.74 -23.70
C GLN A 255 -4.23 -25.98 -22.40
N GLY A 256 -4.00 -26.65 -21.29
CA GLY A 256 -4.17 -26.09 -19.95
C GLY A 256 -3.13 -26.65 -18.99
N LEU A 257 -2.99 -26.01 -17.84
CA LEU A 257 -1.97 -26.35 -16.85
C LEU A 257 -2.57 -27.18 -15.72
N ILE A 258 -1.87 -28.25 -15.33
CA ILE A 258 -2.07 -28.95 -14.07
C ILE A 258 -1.07 -28.36 -13.06
N PRO A 259 -1.54 -27.57 -12.09
CA PRO A 259 -0.67 -26.85 -11.18
C PRO A 259 -0.19 -27.74 -10.02
N ALA A 260 0.98 -27.43 -9.46
CA ALA A 260 1.53 -28.17 -8.32
C ALA A 260 0.61 -28.24 -7.10
N PHE A 261 -0.19 -27.20 -6.83
CA PHE A 261 -1.09 -27.23 -5.69
C PHE A 261 -2.17 -28.32 -5.83
N ALA A 262 -2.66 -28.58 -7.05
CA ALA A 262 -3.71 -29.55 -7.30
C ALA A 262 -3.17 -30.98 -7.15
N VAL A 263 -1.96 -31.22 -7.66
CA VAL A 263 -1.23 -32.48 -7.46
C VAL A 263 -0.93 -32.71 -5.98
N ARG A 264 -0.48 -31.68 -5.27
CA ARG A 264 -0.17 -31.77 -3.83
C ARG A 264 -1.38 -32.16 -2.98
N LYS A 265 -2.56 -31.62 -3.31
CA LYS A 265 -3.80 -31.93 -2.58
C LYS A 265 -4.14 -33.43 -2.63
N LEU A 266 -3.65 -34.13 -3.65
CA LEU A 266 -3.87 -35.56 -3.85
C LEU A 266 -2.68 -36.43 -3.42
N SER A 267 -1.51 -35.84 -3.13
CA SER A 267 -0.27 -36.59 -2.90
C SER A 267 0.06 -36.84 -1.42
N ASP A 268 -0.84 -36.49 -0.48
CA ASP A 268 -0.70 -36.56 0.99
C ASP A 268 0.64 -36.01 1.54
N SER A 269 1.37 -35.24 0.72
CA SER A 269 2.73 -34.81 0.99
C SER A 269 2.74 -33.48 1.74
N LYS A 270 3.44 -33.43 2.87
CA LYS A 270 3.67 -32.18 3.61
C LYS A 270 4.88 -31.44 3.02
N GLY A 271 4.67 -30.24 2.50
CA GLY A 271 5.72 -29.33 2.01
C GLY A 271 5.70 -29.09 0.50
N THR A 272 6.83 -28.64 -0.05
CA THR A 272 7.01 -28.39 -1.48
C THR A 272 7.12 -29.71 -2.23
N ILE A 273 6.32 -29.89 -3.28
CA ILE A 273 6.39 -31.05 -4.17
C ILE A 273 6.91 -30.65 -5.56
N LYS A 274 7.42 -31.62 -6.32
CA LYS A 274 7.68 -31.43 -7.76
C LYS A 274 6.64 -32.18 -8.57
N VAL A 275 5.96 -31.51 -9.49
CA VAL A 275 4.83 -32.13 -10.24
C VAL A 275 5.28 -33.34 -11.05
N ASN A 276 6.46 -33.29 -11.64
CA ASN A 276 7.05 -34.39 -12.38
C ASN A 276 7.39 -35.64 -11.55
N ASP A 277 7.24 -35.58 -10.22
CA ASP A 277 7.38 -36.75 -9.35
C ASP A 277 6.04 -37.51 -9.20
N PHE A 278 4.92 -36.91 -9.61
CA PHE A 278 3.55 -37.44 -9.43
C PHE A 278 2.72 -37.50 -10.72
N VAL A 279 3.13 -36.76 -11.75
CA VAL A 279 2.45 -36.68 -13.03
C VAL A 279 3.47 -36.82 -14.15
N SER A 280 3.34 -37.87 -14.94
CA SER A 280 4.22 -38.23 -16.04
C SER A 280 3.65 -37.79 -17.39
N VAL A 281 4.54 -37.69 -18.39
CA VAL A 281 4.12 -37.49 -19.77
C VAL A 281 3.28 -38.69 -20.22
N ASP A 282 2.21 -38.44 -20.97
CA ASP A 282 1.22 -39.40 -21.44
C ASP A 282 0.18 -39.90 -20.40
N ASP A 283 0.24 -39.44 -19.15
CA ASP A 283 -0.80 -39.70 -18.15
C ASP A 283 -2.17 -39.18 -18.62
N ARG A 284 -3.23 -39.91 -18.28
CA ARG A 284 -4.63 -39.50 -18.48
C ARG A 284 -5.27 -39.26 -17.13
N LEU A 285 -5.72 -38.03 -16.90
CA LEU A 285 -6.24 -37.59 -15.61
C LEU A 285 -7.66 -37.08 -15.76
N ARG A 286 -8.53 -37.43 -14.80
CA ARG A 286 -9.86 -36.82 -14.63
C ARG A 286 -9.71 -35.52 -13.87
N VAL A 287 -10.13 -34.43 -14.48
CA VAL A 287 -9.92 -33.06 -14.00
C VAL A 287 -11.22 -32.25 -13.99
N THR A 288 -11.33 -31.31 -13.06
CA THR A 288 -12.27 -30.18 -13.22
C THR A 288 -11.56 -29.08 -14.01
N VAL A 289 -12.32 -28.35 -14.83
CA VAL A 289 -11.80 -27.22 -15.60
C VAL A 289 -12.05 -25.92 -14.85
N GLU A 290 -11.00 -25.13 -14.63
CA GLU A 290 -11.09 -23.78 -14.12
C GLU A 290 -10.46 -22.84 -15.15
N GLU A 291 -11.19 -21.83 -15.60
CA GLU A 291 -10.71 -20.85 -16.58
C GLU A 291 -10.90 -19.45 -16.02
N ASP A 292 -9.82 -18.69 -15.97
CA ASP A 292 -9.82 -17.30 -15.53
C ASP A 292 -9.11 -16.38 -16.55
N SER A 293 -8.94 -15.10 -16.21
CA SER A 293 -8.25 -14.13 -17.07
C SER A 293 -6.76 -14.43 -17.31
N LYS A 294 -6.18 -15.42 -16.62
CA LYS A 294 -4.76 -15.80 -16.67
C LYS A 294 -4.52 -17.12 -17.41
N GLY A 295 -5.54 -17.98 -17.53
CA GLY A 295 -5.47 -19.16 -18.40
C GLY A 295 -6.42 -20.29 -18.04
N LEU A 296 -6.21 -21.42 -18.70
CA LEU A 296 -6.96 -22.66 -18.53
C LEU A 296 -6.23 -23.61 -17.58
N TYR A 297 -6.89 -23.99 -16.50
CA TYR A 297 -6.37 -24.87 -15.47
C TYR A 297 -7.16 -26.17 -15.39
N TYR A 298 -6.43 -27.27 -15.22
CA TYR A 298 -6.96 -28.61 -15.08
C TYR A 298 -6.65 -29.13 -13.68
N ILE A 299 -7.69 -29.25 -12.84
CA ILE A 299 -7.58 -29.66 -11.44
C ILE A 299 -7.88 -31.16 -11.31
N PRO A 300 -6.86 -32.04 -11.19
CA PRO A 300 -7.06 -33.47 -11.04
C PRO A 300 -7.90 -33.83 -9.81
N ARG A 301 -8.73 -34.87 -9.97
CA ARG A 301 -9.50 -35.49 -8.87
C ARG A 301 -8.79 -36.70 -8.27
N GLU A 302 -7.97 -37.37 -9.07
CA GLU A 302 -7.14 -38.50 -8.70
C GLU A 302 -5.80 -38.38 -9.45
N LEU A 303 -4.72 -38.85 -8.83
CA LEU A 303 -3.43 -39.05 -9.50
C LEU A 303 -3.41 -40.46 -10.10
N ALA A 304 -2.65 -40.65 -11.18
CA ALA A 304 -2.49 -41.93 -11.85
C ALA A 304 -1.69 -42.94 -11.01
#